data_AF-A0A151S9P8-F1
#
_entry.id   AF-A0A151S9P8-F1
#
_cell.length_a   1.000
_cell.length_b   1.000
_cell.length_c   1.000
_cell.angle_alpha   90.00
_cell.angle_beta   90.00
_cell.angle_gamma   90.00
#
_symmetry.space_group_name_H-M   'P 1'
#
loop_
_entity.id
_entity.type
_entity.pdbx_description
1 polymer ?
#
loop_
_entity_poly.entity_id
_entity_poly.type
_entity_poly.pdbx_seq_one_letter_code
_entity_poly.pdbx_strand_id
1 'polypeptide(L)'
;MEGIIKGLIDVAIGPDHADREEERGDRSWADLVSGDPHQEQYRPEHDECQSENFNSSNKLDEDQDGWQTVGKSSRHKHKVPKENWNSYKRPPDEQEYSNEVEFRAGVEPSEDELADLSRACEKLWHLDSNRLTPNKDYEIDCGEGKKAYQKEDMAQGSLFTWVNDDVFRKPTFARFLSLLDNYNPHQGCKEVVTSEERQEQASFIEEISRTAPIKYLHRYLASKGIVSESYQEFKRMMTNLWFDLYGRGGTSGSSSAFEHVFVGEIKQAGEVSGFHNWLQFYLEEEKGRIDYQGYILPRRRGEFPDSETQLLTIQFEWNGVLKSVSSTLVGVSPEFEIALYTLCFYVGGEDNHIQLGPYEVNIKCYRLGNRIGSVFPIADS
;
A
#
# COMPACT_ATOMS: atom_id res chain seq x y z
N MET A 1 -67.93 1.79 -47.41
CA MET A 1 -68.79 2.48 -46.44
C MET A 1 -67.88 3.13 -45.42
N GLU A 2 -67.33 4.29 -45.74
CA GLU A 2 -67.96 5.62 -45.66
C GLU A 2 -67.98 6.19 -44.23
N GLY A 3 -67.15 7.24 -44.05
CA GLY A 3 -67.47 8.43 -43.27
C GLY A 3 -67.03 8.46 -41.79
N ILE A 4 -66.73 9.59 -41.16
CA ILE A 4 -66.69 11.01 -41.55
C ILE A 4 -65.79 11.77 -40.55
N ILE A 5 -65.04 12.71 -41.11
CA ILE A 5 -64.30 13.92 -40.66
C ILE A 5 -64.83 14.74 -39.44
N LYS A 6 -63.87 15.45 -38.78
CA LYS A 6 -63.87 16.74 -37.98
C LYS A 6 -63.60 16.62 -36.46
N GLY A 7 -62.67 17.36 -35.83
CA GLY A 7 -61.82 18.46 -36.29
C GLY A 7 -60.70 18.90 -35.31
N LEU A 8 -59.62 19.40 -35.91
CA LEU A 8 -58.78 20.59 -35.60
C LEU A 8 -59.45 21.63 -34.63
N ILE A 9 -58.81 22.39 -33.73
CA ILE A 9 -57.45 22.95 -33.53
C ILE A 9 -57.39 23.44 -32.06
N ASP A 10 -56.27 23.29 -31.37
CA ASP A 10 -55.65 24.46 -30.71
C ASP A 10 -54.12 24.30 -30.61
N VAL A 11 -53.46 25.39 -30.99
CA VAL A 11 -52.03 25.54 -31.27
C VAL A 11 -51.35 26.15 -30.04
N ALA A 12 -50.22 25.58 -29.62
CA ALA A 12 -49.15 26.37 -28.99
C ALA A 12 -47.78 25.72 -29.27
N ILE A 13 -46.92 26.56 -29.86
CA ILE A 13 -45.57 26.36 -30.38
C ILE A 13 -44.58 26.32 -29.20
N GLY A 14 -43.83 25.22 -28.97
CA GLY A 14 -42.42 25.01 -29.39
C GLY A 14 -41.48 25.04 -28.15
N PRO A 15 -40.15 24.77 -28.27
CA PRO A 15 -39.46 23.68 -28.96
C PRO A 15 -38.51 22.87 -28.03
N ASP A 16 -38.00 21.74 -28.54
CA ASP A 16 -36.70 21.12 -28.25
C ASP A 16 -36.22 20.93 -26.80
N HIS A 17 -36.57 19.79 -26.20
CA HIS A 17 -35.68 19.15 -25.23
C HIS A 17 -34.69 18.27 -26.00
N ALA A 18 -33.54 18.87 -26.33
CA ALA A 18 -32.32 18.13 -26.59
C ALA A 18 -31.99 17.33 -25.33
N ASP A 19 -31.82 16.03 -25.50
CA ASP A 19 -31.20 15.13 -24.53
C ASP A 19 -29.81 15.68 -24.20
N ARG A 20 -29.70 16.36 -23.06
CA ARG A 20 -28.42 16.63 -22.41
C ARG A 20 -28.02 15.34 -21.71
N GLU A 21 -27.22 14.53 -22.39
CA GLU A 21 -26.33 13.59 -21.72
C GLU A 21 -25.49 14.38 -20.72
N GLU A 22 -25.77 14.17 -19.45
CA GLU A 22 -25.00 14.68 -18.34
C GLU A 22 -23.71 13.86 -18.30
N GLU A 23 -22.63 14.35 -18.93
CA GLU A 23 -21.27 13.82 -18.80
C GLU A 23 -20.86 13.90 -17.32
N ARG A 24 -21.18 12.84 -16.58
CA ARG A 24 -20.75 12.64 -15.20
C ARG A 24 -19.41 11.91 -15.26
N GLY A 25 -18.34 12.64 -14.96
CA GLY A 25 -16.95 12.18 -15.08
C GLY A 25 -16.72 10.78 -14.48
N ASP A 26 -16.44 9.83 -15.36
CA ASP A 26 -16.16 8.43 -15.02
C ASP A 26 -14.70 8.35 -14.54
N ARG A 27 -14.48 8.47 -13.23
CA ARG A 27 -13.13 8.32 -12.62
C ARG A 27 -12.69 6.87 -12.71
N SER A 28 -11.45 6.63 -13.13
CA SER A 28 -10.90 5.28 -13.22
C SER A 28 -10.73 4.67 -11.81
N TRP A 29 -10.76 3.34 -11.73
CA TRP A 29 -10.57 2.65 -10.46
C TRP A 29 -9.16 2.87 -9.89
N ALA A 30 -8.18 3.03 -10.78
CA ALA A 30 -6.83 3.39 -10.41
C ALA A 30 -6.77 4.79 -9.78
N ASP A 31 -7.49 5.77 -10.33
CA ASP A 31 -7.55 7.14 -9.80
C ASP A 31 -8.11 7.18 -8.37
N LEU A 32 -9.10 6.33 -8.10
CA LEU A 32 -9.70 6.21 -6.76
C LEU A 32 -8.75 5.53 -5.75
N VAL A 33 -7.80 4.71 -6.21
CA VAL A 33 -6.81 4.04 -5.35
C VAL A 33 -5.58 4.93 -5.11
N SER A 34 -5.08 5.60 -6.15
CA SER A 34 -3.89 6.47 -6.10
C SER A 34 -4.15 7.83 -5.45
N GLY A 35 -5.39 8.30 -5.48
CA GLY A 35 -5.77 9.67 -5.18
C GLY A 35 -5.68 10.58 -6.42
N ASP A 36 -6.47 11.66 -6.44
CA ASP A 36 -6.69 12.56 -7.59
C ASP A 36 -5.44 13.42 -7.89
N PRO A 37 -4.87 13.35 -9.12
CA PRO A 37 -3.76 14.21 -9.51
C PRO A 37 -4.19 15.58 -10.11
N HIS A 38 -5.49 15.85 -10.29
CA HIS A 38 -5.96 17.01 -11.08
C HIS A 38 -6.51 18.22 -10.29
N GLN A 39 -6.40 18.24 -8.95
CA GLN A 39 -6.87 19.36 -8.12
C GLN A 39 -5.76 20.11 -7.38
N GLU A 40 -4.76 20.65 -8.07
CA GLU A 40 -3.82 21.59 -7.43
C GLU A 40 -3.62 22.86 -8.26
N GLN A 41 -4.48 23.86 -8.01
CA GLN A 41 -4.14 25.26 -8.30
C GLN A 41 -3.31 25.79 -7.12
N TYR A 42 -2.00 25.85 -7.35
CA TYR A 42 -1.01 26.42 -6.42
C TYR A 42 -1.35 27.86 -6.02
N ARG A 43 -1.45 28.12 -4.71
CA ARG A 43 -1.44 29.47 -4.13
C ARG A 43 -0.46 29.45 -2.94
N PRO A 44 0.65 30.21 -2.96
CA PRO A 44 1.64 30.11 -1.91
C PRO A 44 1.19 30.90 -0.68
N GLU A 45 0.88 30.20 0.41
CA GLU A 45 0.92 30.77 1.75
C GLU A 45 2.16 30.19 2.45
N HIS A 46 3.06 31.09 2.86
CA HIS A 46 4.25 30.77 3.64
C HIS A 46 3.83 30.60 5.09
N ASP A 47 3.59 29.37 5.53
CA ASP A 47 3.61 29.04 6.97
C ASP A 47 4.93 28.33 7.31
N GLU A 48 5.73 28.98 8.15
CA GLU A 48 6.92 28.40 8.74
C GLU A 48 6.50 27.32 9.75
N CYS A 49 6.70 26.04 9.39
CA CYS A 49 6.50 24.93 10.31
C CYS A 49 7.57 24.98 11.42
N GLN A 50 7.17 25.36 12.63
CA GLN A 50 8.01 25.19 13.81
C GLN A 50 8.08 23.70 14.17
N SER A 51 9.28 23.12 14.10
CA SER A 51 9.55 21.79 14.61
C SER A 51 9.50 21.83 16.14
N GLU A 52 8.38 21.42 16.74
CA GLU A 52 8.38 21.11 18.16
C GLU A 52 9.13 19.79 18.37
N ASN A 53 10.35 19.90 18.88
CA ASN A 53 11.11 18.76 19.42
C ASN A 53 10.31 18.14 20.57
N PHE A 54 9.57 17.07 20.30
CA PHE A 54 8.99 16.22 21.32
C PHE A 54 10.11 15.42 22.00
N ASN A 55 10.74 16.03 23.00
CA ASN A 55 11.53 15.30 23.98
C ASN A 55 10.56 14.48 24.85
N SER A 56 10.47 13.18 24.58
CA SER A 56 9.76 12.23 25.44
C SER A 56 10.45 12.20 26.81
N SER A 57 9.84 12.85 27.79
CA SER A 57 10.19 12.69 29.19
C SER A 57 9.06 11.91 29.87
N ASN A 58 9.45 10.76 30.44
CA ASN A 58 8.59 9.86 31.20
C ASN A 58 7.73 10.62 32.20
N LYS A 59 6.41 10.63 31.99
CA LYS A 59 5.43 10.81 33.05
C LYS A 59 4.34 9.74 32.92
N LEU A 60 4.32 8.90 33.94
CA LEU A 60 3.18 8.09 34.34
C LEU A 60 2.07 9.08 34.73
N ASP A 61 0.95 9.07 34.03
CA ASP A 61 -0.25 9.77 34.47
C ASP A 61 -1.36 8.75 34.74
N GLU A 62 -1.92 8.89 35.94
CA GLU A 62 -2.93 8.08 36.60
C GLU A 62 -4.32 8.27 35.97
N ASP A 63 -5.11 7.20 35.99
CA ASP A 63 -6.54 7.18 35.67
C ASP A 63 -7.35 8.12 36.59
N GLN A 64 -8.25 8.93 36.00
CA GLN A 64 -9.63 9.08 36.48
C GLN A 64 -10.57 9.85 35.53
N ASP A 65 -11.77 9.26 35.39
CA ASP A 65 -13.10 9.81 35.07
C ASP A 65 -13.34 10.37 33.65
N GLY A 66 -14.39 10.01 32.90
CA GLY A 66 -15.62 9.29 33.21
C GLY A 66 -16.78 9.91 32.42
N TRP A 67 -17.05 9.43 31.21
CA TRP A 67 -18.35 9.56 30.53
C TRP A 67 -18.58 8.35 29.61
N GLN A 68 -19.66 7.60 29.88
CA GLN A 68 -20.11 6.45 29.09
C GLN A 68 -20.93 6.94 27.89
N THR A 69 -20.46 6.63 26.68
CA THR A 69 -21.30 6.55 25.48
C THR A 69 -21.56 5.08 25.16
N VAL A 70 -22.83 4.72 25.11
CA VAL A 70 -23.33 3.36 24.96
C VAL A 70 -23.16 2.93 23.50
N GLY A 71 -22.48 1.81 23.25
CA GLY A 71 -22.56 1.06 21.98
C GLY A 71 -21.37 1.14 21.02
N LYS A 72 -20.16 0.78 21.45
CA LYS A 72 -19.15 0.11 20.60
C LYS A 72 -18.48 -0.97 21.44
N SER A 73 -18.41 -2.21 20.93
CA SER A 73 -17.76 -3.32 21.62
C SER A 73 -16.28 -2.99 21.85
N SER A 74 -15.70 -3.44 22.98
CA SER A 74 -14.35 -3.02 23.38
C SER A 74 -13.30 -3.48 22.37
N ARG A 75 -12.71 -2.52 21.64
CA ARG A 75 -11.52 -2.72 20.80
C ARG A 75 -10.45 -3.45 21.63
N HIS A 76 -10.18 -4.72 21.32
CA HIS A 76 -9.08 -5.45 21.94
C HIS A 76 -7.79 -4.79 21.49
N LYS A 77 -7.16 -4.02 22.39
CA LYS A 77 -5.84 -3.45 22.14
C LYS A 77 -4.83 -4.58 22.33
N HIS A 78 -4.45 -5.24 21.24
CA HIS A 78 -3.15 -5.87 21.23
C HIS A 78 -2.09 -4.74 21.36
N LYS A 79 -0.96 -5.05 21.98
CA LYS A 79 0.16 -4.09 22.05
C LYS A 79 1.26 -4.72 21.25
N VAL A 80 1.49 -4.24 20.03
CA VAL A 80 2.65 -4.62 19.23
C VAL A 80 3.91 -4.47 20.11
N PRO A 81 4.70 -5.53 20.35
CA PRO A 81 5.85 -5.48 21.25
C PRO A 81 6.99 -4.59 20.71
N LYS A 82 6.91 -3.27 20.96
CA LYS A 82 7.90 -2.27 20.52
C LYS A 82 9.33 -2.55 21.03
N GLU A 83 9.46 -3.28 22.12
CA GLU A 83 10.75 -3.51 22.77
C GLU A 83 11.68 -4.41 21.93
N ASN A 84 11.16 -5.17 20.97
CA ASN A 84 11.95 -6.19 20.26
C ASN A 84 12.69 -5.68 19.02
N TRP A 85 12.23 -4.62 18.34
CA TRP A 85 12.87 -4.17 17.09
C TRP A 85 13.80 -2.96 17.21
N ASN A 86 13.87 -2.30 18.37
CA ASN A 86 14.88 -1.25 18.63
C ASN A 86 16.32 -1.75 18.45
N SER A 87 16.55 -3.07 18.56
CA SER A 87 17.83 -3.71 18.29
C SER A 87 18.29 -3.54 16.83
N TYR A 88 17.35 -3.36 15.89
CA TYR A 88 17.63 -3.19 14.46
C TYR A 88 17.95 -1.74 14.06
N LYS A 89 17.93 -0.80 15.02
CA LYS A 89 18.43 0.59 14.83
C LYS A 89 19.95 0.72 15.02
N ARG A 90 20.64 -0.38 15.35
CA ARG A 90 22.11 -0.39 15.55
C ARG A 90 22.87 -0.24 14.21
N PRO A 91 24.17 0.11 14.23
CA PRO A 91 24.99 0.10 13.03
C PRO A 91 24.94 -1.26 12.30
N PRO A 92 24.91 -1.30 10.94
CA PRO A 92 24.72 -2.53 10.17
C PRO A 92 25.74 -3.64 10.48
N ASP A 93 26.97 -3.26 10.86
CA ASP A 93 28.08 -4.14 11.21
C ASP A 93 27.95 -4.79 12.60
N GLU A 94 27.09 -4.24 13.47
CA GLU A 94 26.79 -4.78 14.80
C GLU A 94 25.55 -5.69 14.80
N GLN A 95 24.88 -5.84 13.67
CA GLN A 95 23.63 -6.60 13.57
C GLN A 95 23.85 -8.04 13.10
N GLU A 96 23.03 -8.94 13.63
CA GLU A 96 22.89 -10.29 13.10
C GLU A 96 21.93 -10.29 11.92
N TYR A 97 22.23 -11.12 10.93
CA TYR A 97 21.44 -11.26 9.72
C TYR A 97 21.15 -12.74 9.48
N SER A 98 20.03 -13.03 8.82
CA SER A 98 19.68 -14.40 8.47
C SER A 98 20.78 -15.05 7.63
N ASN A 99 20.92 -16.37 7.78
CA ASN A 99 21.75 -17.15 6.87
C ASN A 99 21.28 -16.94 5.44
N GLU A 100 22.22 -16.79 4.53
CA GLU A 100 21.89 -16.74 3.12
C GLU A 100 21.12 -17.99 2.71
N VAL A 101 20.01 -17.81 2.01
CA VAL A 101 19.35 -18.95 1.35
C VAL A 101 20.35 -19.52 0.36
N GLU A 102 20.92 -20.69 0.68
CA GLU A 102 21.81 -21.43 -0.22
C GLU A 102 21.07 -21.69 -1.53
N PHE A 103 21.84 -21.72 -2.62
CA PHE A 103 21.44 -21.82 -4.03
C PHE A 103 20.53 -23.04 -4.29
N ARG A 104 19.27 -22.99 -3.86
CA ARG A 104 18.28 -24.03 -4.16
C ARG A 104 17.82 -23.83 -5.61
N ALA A 105 17.53 -24.95 -6.28
CA ALA A 105 17.14 -25.06 -7.68
C ALA A 105 15.87 -24.28 -8.10
N GLY A 106 15.31 -23.42 -7.24
CA GLY A 106 14.11 -22.63 -7.50
C GLY A 106 14.35 -21.13 -7.74
N VAL A 107 15.58 -20.63 -7.59
CA VAL A 107 15.87 -19.18 -7.71
C VAL A 107 16.37 -18.78 -9.10
N GLU A 108 16.79 -19.75 -9.93
CA GLU A 108 17.10 -19.47 -11.34
C GLU A 108 15.82 -19.31 -12.16
N PRO A 109 15.69 -18.23 -12.96
CA PRO A 109 14.56 -18.08 -13.87
C PRO A 109 14.67 -19.02 -15.06
N SER A 110 13.56 -19.67 -15.41
CA SER A 110 13.39 -20.48 -16.61
C SER A 110 13.17 -19.62 -17.86
N GLU A 111 13.31 -20.21 -19.05
CA GLU A 111 13.03 -19.51 -20.31
C GLU A 111 11.58 -19.01 -20.40
N ASP A 112 10.62 -19.81 -19.90
CA ASP A 112 9.20 -19.44 -19.86
C ASP A 112 8.96 -18.26 -18.92
N GLU A 113 9.55 -18.27 -17.73
CA GLU A 113 9.48 -17.16 -16.77
C GLU A 113 10.11 -15.89 -17.37
N LEU A 114 11.25 -16.00 -18.06
CA LEU A 114 11.86 -14.86 -18.76
C LEU A 114 10.97 -14.35 -19.90
N ALA A 115 10.19 -15.19 -20.56
CA ALA A 115 9.32 -14.78 -21.67
C ALA A 115 8.01 -14.15 -21.20
N ASP A 116 7.51 -14.50 -20.02
CA ASP A 116 6.20 -14.11 -19.51
C ASP A 116 6.30 -13.52 -18.08
N LEU A 117 6.01 -12.21 -17.97
CA LEU A 117 6.01 -11.49 -16.70
C LEU A 117 5.07 -12.14 -15.66
N SER A 118 3.90 -12.63 -16.07
CA SER A 118 2.96 -13.24 -15.13
C SER A 118 3.54 -14.50 -14.50
N ARG A 119 4.30 -15.30 -15.27
CA ARG A 119 5.01 -16.49 -14.75
C ARG A 119 6.10 -16.10 -13.76
N ALA A 120 6.84 -15.04 -14.04
CA ALA A 120 7.85 -14.54 -13.14
C ALA A 120 7.26 -14.02 -11.81
N CYS A 121 6.11 -13.34 -11.86
CA CYS A 121 5.40 -12.88 -10.68
C CYS A 121 4.78 -14.04 -9.87
N GLU A 122 4.19 -15.03 -10.55
CA GLU A 122 3.72 -16.28 -9.93
C GLU A 122 4.88 -17.02 -9.23
N LYS A 123 6.06 -17.03 -9.85
CA LYS A 123 7.26 -17.60 -9.23
C LYS A 123 7.68 -16.86 -7.96
N LEU A 124 7.67 -15.52 -7.95
CA LEU A 124 7.91 -14.74 -6.73
C LEU A 124 6.93 -15.12 -5.61
N TRP A 125 5.66 -15.35 -5.94
CA TRP A 125 4.65 -15.79 -4.97
C TRP A 125 5.03 -17.14 -4.33
N HIS A 126 5.57 -18.08 -5.11
CA HIS A 126 6.03 -19.37 -4.56
C HIS A 126 7.34 -19.28 -3.78
N LEU A 127 8.17 -18.28 -4.06
CA LEU A 127 9.44 -18.04 -3.37
C LEU A 127 9.30 -17.28 -2.05
N ASP A 128 8.13 -16.70 -1.78
CA ASP A 128 7.85 -15.99 -0.53
C ASP A 128 7.67 -16.96 0.66
N SER A 129 8.79 -17.48 1.16
CA SER A 129 8.83 -18.37 2.33
C SER A 129 8.46 -17.67 3.63
N ASN A 130 8.47 -16.34 3.65
CA ASN A 130 8.19 -15.54 4.83
C ASN A 130 6.72 -15.11 4.91
N ARG A 131 5.95 -15.29 3.82
CA ARG A 131 4.49 -15.13 3.79
C ARG A 131 3.82 -15.82 4.98
N LEU A 132 2.88 -15.10 5.55
CA LEU A 132 2.09 -15.54 6.68
C LEU A 132 0.89 -16.37 6.21
N THR A 133 0.51 -17.32 7.05
CA THR A 133 -0.64 -18.19 6.83
C THR A 133 -1.86 -17.62 7.57
N PRO A 134 -2.97 -17.32 6.87
CA PRO A 134 -4.22 -16.93 7.51
C PRO A 134 -4.67 -17.96 8.55
N ASN A 135 -5.36 -17.51 9.60
CA ASN A 135 -5.86 -18.32 10.73
C ASN A 135 -4.79 -19.07 11.54
N LYS A 136 -3.50 -18.77 11.30
CA LYS A 136 -2.36 -19.34 12.03
C LYS A 136 -1.37 -18.28 12.49
N ASP A 137 -0.97 -17.40 11.57
CA ASP A 137 -0.02 -16.32 11.85
C ASP A 137 -0.74 -14.98 12.07
N TYR A 138 -1.97 -14.84 11.55
CA TYR A 138 -2.88 -13.72 11.78
C TYR A 138 -4.33 -14.13 11.53
N GLU A 139 -5.28 -13.32 11.99
CA GLU A 139 -6.71 -13.43 11.67
C GLU A 139 -7.28 -12.04 11.37
N ILE A 140 -8.09 -11.95 10.33
CA ILE A 140 -8.81 -10.74 9.94
C ILE A 140 -10.32 -10.92 10.10
N ASP A 141 -11.00 -9.83 10.46
CA ASP A 141 -12.45 -9.69 10.36
C ASP A 141 -12.76 -8.72 9.21
N CYS A 142 -13.22 -9.28 8.08
CA CYS A 142 -13.56 -8.47 6.91
C CYS A 142 -14.79 -7.58 7.15
N GLY A 143 -15.62 -7.83 8.17
CA GLY A 143 -16.87 -7.12 8.36
C GLY A 143 -17.82 -7.28 7.17
N GLU A 144 -18.56 -6.22 6.84
CA GLU A 144 -19.52 -6.22 5.73
C GLU A 144 -19.02 -5.47 4.49
N GLY A 145 -19.50 -5.91 3.33
CA GLY A 145 -19.11 -5.37 2.03
C GLY A 145 -19.91 -4.14 1.64
N LYS A 146 -19.25 -3.18 0.99
CA LYS A 146 -19.85 -1.94 0.48
C LYS A 146 -19.35 -1.55 -0.89
N LYS A 147 -20.02 -0.60 -1.52
CA LYS A 147 -19.56 0.04 -2.75
C LYS A 147 -18.65 1.22 -2.41
N ALA A 148 -17.70 1.51 -3.30
CA ALA A 148 -16.69 2.56 -3.12
C ALA A 148 -17.24 3.94 -2.75
N TYR A 149 -18.40 4.31 -3.30
CA TYR A 149 -19.02 5.61 -3.05
C TYR A 149 -19.79 5.69 -1.72
N GLN A 150 -20.04 4.56 -1.06
CA GLN A 150 -20.72 4.53 0.23
C GLN A 150 -19.72 4.89 1.32
N LYS A 151 -20.11 5.79 2.23
CA LYS A 151 -19.29 6.26 3.36
C LYS A 151 -19.78 5.73 4.71
N GLU A 152 -20.80 4.89 4.70
CA GLU A 152 -21.33 4.26 5.92
C GLU A 152 -20.31 3.26 6.46
N ASP A 153 -20.01 3.32 7.75
CA ASP A 153 -19.12 2.36 8.40
C ASP A 153 -19.79 0.98 8.45
N MET A 154 -19.22 0.02 7.72
CA MET A 154 -19.71 -1.36 7.61
C MET A 154 -18.84 -2.34 8.40
N ALA A 155 -17.94 -1.84 9.24
CA ALA A 155 -17.13 -2.63 10.14
C ALA A 155 -17.47 -2.29 11.59
N GLN A 156 -17.79 -3.30 12.40
CA GLN A 156 -18.04 -3.08 13.83
C GLN A 156 -16.75 -2.90 14.64
N GLY A 157 -15.60 -3.25 14.05
CA GLY A 157 -14.29 -3.30 14.69
C GLY A 157 -13.14 -3.15 13.71
N SER A 158 -11.94 -3.48 14.20
CA SER A 158 -10.69 -3.48 13.44
C SER A 158 -10.66 -4.58 12.38
N LEU A 159 -9.92 -4.37 11.29
CA LEU A 159 -9.70 -5.40 10.28
C LEU A 159 -8.88 -6.55 10.86
N PHE A 160 -7.82 -6.27 11.60
CA PHE A 160 -7.02 -7.31 12.22
C PHE A 160 -7.58 -7.67 13.59
N THR A 161 -7.97 -8.92 13.77
CA THR A 161 -8.35 -9.45 15.08
C THR A 161 -7.10 -9.73 15.91
N TRP A 162 -6.09 -10.34 15.29
CA TRP A 162 -4.76 -10.51 15.87
C TRP A 162 -3.72 -10.78 14.78
N VAL A 163 -2.47 -10.46 15.11
CA VAL A 163 -1.27 -10.90 14.37
C VAL A 163 -0.33 -11.50 15.41
N ASN A 164 0.26 -12.65 15.13
CA ASN A 164 1.15 -13.32 16.07
C ASN A 164 2.44 -12.49 16.27
N ASP A 165 2.80 -12.22 17.53
CA ASP A 165 4.00 -11.46 17.89
C ASP A 165 5.31 -12.03 17.30
N ASP A 166 5.37 -13.34 17.05
CA ASP A 166 6.53 -13.99 16.42
C ASP A 166 6.78 -13.50 14.99
N VAL A 167 5.75 -12.99 14.31
CA VAL A 167 5.88 -12.33 13.00
C VAL A 167 6.84 -11.14 13.09
N PHE A 168 6.68 -10.32 14.12
CA PHE A 168 7.50 -9.11 14.31
C PHE A 168 8.92 -9.42 14.77
N ARG A 169 9.21 -10.68 15.10
CA ARG A 169 10.57 -11.16 15.42
C ARG A 169 11.31 -11.67 14.18
N LYS A 170 10.61 -11.92 13.07
CA LYS A 170 11.26 -12.30 11.81
C LYS A 170 12.15 -11.14 11.34
N PRO A 171 13.43 -11.36 10.97
CA PRO A 171 14.36 -10.29 10.65
C PRO A 171 13.89 -9.33 9.55
N THR A 172 13.29 -9.84 8.47
CA THR A 172 12.81 -8.99 7.37
C THR A 172 11.64 -8.10 7.78
N PHE A 173 10.69 -8.64 8.55
CA PHE A 173 9.58 -7.88 9.12
C PHE A 173 10.07 -6.85 10.12
N ALA A 174 10.91 -7.24 11.09
CA ALA A 174 11.39 -6.34 12.13
C ALA A 174 12.12 -5.11 11.55
N ARG A 175 13.00 -5.33 10.55
CA ARG A 175 13.71 -4.26 9.84
C ARG A 175 12.79 -3.40 8.97
N PHE A 176 11.74 -3.98 8.41
CA PHE A 176 10.74 -3.20 7.68
C PHE A 176 9.94 -2.31 8.63
N LEU A 177 9.55 -2.82 9.79
CA LEU A 177 8.81 -2.05 10.81
C LEU A 177 9.64 -0.90 11.38
N SER A 178 10.97 -1.08 11.54
CA SER A 178 11.83 0.02 11.96
C SER A 178 11.86 1.15 10.92
N LEU A 179 11.81 0.83 9.62
CA LEU A 179 11.68 1.87 8.60
C LEU A 179 10.36 2.64 8.74
N LEU A 180 9.25 1.93 8.93
CA LEU A 180 7.92 2.55 9.05
C LEU A 180 7.80 3.49 10.27
N ASP A 181 8.58 3.27 11.34
CA ASP A 181 8.47 4.05 12.57
C ASP A 181 9.08 5.46 12.52
N ASN A 182 9.91 5.74 11.51
CA ASN A 182 10.57 7.04 11.33
C ASN A 182 9.68 8.09 10.66
N TYR A 183 8.57 7.68 10.04
CA TYR A 183 7.84 8.56 9.12
C TYR A 183 6.69 9.36 9.75
N ASN A 184 6.58 10.64 9.35
CA ASN A 184 5.47 11.52 9.69
C ASN A 184 4.46 11.55 8.53
N PRO A 185 3.17 11.26 8.78
CA PRO A 185 2.16 11.19 7.72
C PRO A 185 1.78 12.53 7.07
N HIS A 186 2.13 13.67 7.68
CA HIS A 186 1.77 14.99 7.16
C HIS A 186 2.81 15.52 6.17
N GLN A 187 2.38 15.76 4.94
CA GLN A 187 3.22 16.29 3.87
C GLN A 187 3.49 17.80 4.09
N GLY A 188 4.76 18.22 4.22
CA GLY A 188 5.07 19.66 4.34
C GLY A 188 6.45 20.03 4.86
N CYS A 189 7.20 19.11 5.46
CA CYS A 189 8.58 19.36 5.87
C CYS A 189 9.55 18.85 4.80
N LYS A 190 10.63 19.60 4.56
CA LYS A 190 11.76 19.07 3.79
C LYS A 190 12.34 17.90 4.57
N GLU A 191 12.13 16.69 4.05
CA GLU A 191 12.65 15.50 4.68
C GLU A 191 14.18 15.50 4.64
N VAL A 192 14.79 15.27 5.79
CA VAL A 192 16.24 15.16 5.94
C VAL A 192 16.53 13.75 6.39
N VAL A 193 17.00 12.93 5.45
CA VAL A 193 17.40 11.56 5.79
C VAL A 193 18.56 11.61 6.80
N THR A 194 18.34 11.09 7.99
CA THR A 194 19.33 11.03 9.06
C THR A 194 20.38 9.95 8.76
N SER A 195 21.48 9.95 9.52
CA SER A 195 22.46 8.85 9.42
C SER A 195 21.90 7.52 9.92
N GLU A 196 20.98 7.55 10.88
CA GLU A 196 20.31 6.39 11.44
C GLU A 196 19.37 5.76 10.40
N GLU A 197 18.51 6.57 9.77
CA GLU A 197 17.63 6.12 8.68
C GLU A 197 18.41 5.48 7.54
N ARG A 198 19.55 6.08 7.12
CA ARG A 198 20.41 5.45 6.11
C ARG A 198 20.96 4.09 6.53
N GLN A 199 21.25 3.90 7.82
CA GLN A 199 21.72 2.62 8.35
C GLN A 199 20.59 1.59 8.37
N GLU A 200 19.39 1.99 8.79
CA GLU A 200 18.21 1.12 8.75
C GLU A 200 17.89 0.69 7.32
N GLN A 201 17.90 1.63 6.36
CA GLN A 201 17.69 1.36 4.93
C GLN A 201 18.72 0.37 4.38
N ALA A 202 20.01 0.59 4.66
CA ALA A 202 21.08 -0.30 4.24
C ALA A 202 20.93 -1.70 4.83
N SER A 203 20.57 -1.79 6.11
CA SER A 203 20.42 -3.07 6.80
C SER A 203 19.17 -3.83 6.35
N PHE A 204 18.08 -3.11 6.03
CA PHE A 204 16.89 -3.71 5.43
C PHE A 204 17.21 -4.30 4.05
N ILE A 205 17.85 -3.53 3.16
CA ILE A 205 18.26 -4.03 1.84
C ILE A 205 19.19 -5.24 1.97
N GLU A 206 20.15 -5.19 2.89
CA GLU A 206 21.05 -6.31 3.16
C GLU A 206 20.27 -7.56 3.59
N GLU A 207 19.33 -7.45 4.52
CA GLU A 207 18.53 -8.59 5.00
C GLU A 207 17.67 -9.19 3.88
N ILE A 208 16.88 -8.37 3.18
CA ILE A 208 15.99 -8.89 2.14
C ILE A 208 16.77 -9.46 0.96
N SER A 209 17.99 -8.99 0.69
CA SER A 209 18.87 -9.54 -0.35
C SER A 209 19.21 -11.03 -0.13
N ARG A 210 19.10 -11.51 1.11
CA ARG A 210 19.41 -12.90 1.43
C ARG A 210 18.25 -13.85 1.10
N THR A 211 17.06 -13.30 0.86
CA THR A 211 15.81 -14.04 0.63
C THR A 211 15.69 -14.54 -0.81
N ALA A 212 14.90 -15.60 -1.01
CA ALA A 212 14.68 -16.17 -2.32
C ALA A 212 14.00 -15.22 -3.33
N PRO A 213 12.98 -14.41 -2.96
CA PRO A 213 12.35 -13.45 -3.88
C PRO A 213 13.35 -12.44 -4.47
N ILE A 214 14.21 -11.85 -3.64
CA ILE A 214 15.16 -10.83 -4.09
C ILE A 214 16.32 -11.44 -4.88
N LYS A 215 16.80 -12.63 -4.51
CA LYS A 215 17.79 -13.36 -5.31
C LYS A 215 17.24 -13.74 -6.69
N TYR A 216 15.97 -14.14 -6.77
CA TYR A 216 15.30 -14.43 -8.04
C TYR A 216 15.15 -13.17 -8.89
N LEU A 217 14.68 -12.07 -8.31
CA LEU A 217 14.59 -10.77 -8.98
C LEU A 217 15.93 -10.35 -9.61
N HIS A 218 17.03 -10.44 -8.85
CA HIS A 218 18.36 -10.10 -9.36
C HIS A 218 18.73 -10.93 -10.58
N ARG A 219 18.59 -12.26 -10.51
CA ARG A 219 18.92 -13.17 -11.61
C ARG A 219 18.06 -12.95 -12.83
N TYR A 220 16.77 -12.71 -12.62
CA TYR A 220 15.83 -12.37 -13.68
C TYR A 220 16.28 -11.12 -14.44
N LEU A 221 16.52 -10.03 -13.71
CA LEU A 221 16.91 -8.76 -14.31
C LEU A 221 18.31 -8.81 -14.94
N ALA A 222 19.25 -9.55 -14.33
CA ALA A 222 20.59 -9.76 -14.86
C ALA A 222 20.57 -10.58 -16.15
N SER A 223 19.76 -11.65 -16.20
CA SER A 223 19.56 -12.48 -17.41
C SER A 223 18.93 -11.68 -18.56
N LYS A 224 18.13 -10.67 -18.24
CA LYS A 224 17.57 -9.72 -19.21
C LYS A 224 18.53 -8.59 -19.59
N GLY A 225 19.71 -8.49 -18.97
CA GLY A 225 20.68 -7.42 -19.19
C GLY A 225 20.23 -6.05 -18.68
N ILE A 226 19.24 -5.99 -17.78
CA ILE A 226 18.68 -4.75 -17.24
C ILE A 226 19.54 -4.22 -16.08
N VAL A 227 20.08 -5.14 -15.27
CA VAL A 227 20.94 -4.81 -14.12
C VAL A 227 22.28 -5.53 -14.21
N SER A 228 23.25 -5.06 -13.44
CA SER A 228 24.56 -5.71 -13.34
C SER A 228 24.46 -7.11 -12.71
N GLU A 229 25.29 -8.04 -13.19
CA GLU A 229 25.50 -9.34 -12.54
C GLU A 229 26.11 -9.21 -11.14
N SER A 230 26.75 -8.07 -10.84
CA SER A 230 27.28 -7.80 -9.51
C SER A 230 26.16 -7.56 -8.49
N TYR A 231 26.10 -8.43 -7.50
CA TYR A 231 25.08 -8.34 -6.45
C TYR A 231 25.21 -7.06 -5.60
N GLN A 232 26.43 -6.55 -5.42
CA GLN A 232 26.65 -5.29 -4.71
C GLN A 232 26.15 -4.08 -5.51
N GLU A 233 26.26 -4.10 -6.84
CA GLU A 233 25.66 -3.07 -7.70
C GLU A 233 24.13 -3.13 -7.63
N PHE A 234 23.58 -4.35 -7.66
CA PHE A 234 22.14 -4.57 -7.55
C PHE A 234 21.57 -4.05 -6.22
N LYS A 235 22.22 -4.33 -5.08
CA LYS A 235 21.81 -3.77 -3.78
C LYS A 235 21.82 -2.24 -3.77
N ARG A 236 22.85 -1.60 -4.35
CA ARG A 236 22.88 -0.13 -4.46
C ARG A 236 21.78 0.41 -5.38
N MET A 237 21.49 -0.28 -6.47
CA MET A 237 20.35 0.06 -7.32
C MET A 237 19.04 -0.02 -6.53
N MET A 238 18.82 -1.09 -5.78
CA MET A 238 17.62 -1.26 -4.94
C MET A 238 17.51 -0.14 -3.91
N THR A 239 18.61 0.19 -3.22
CA THR A 239 18.64 1.31 -2.26
C THR A 239 18.23 2.61 -2.93
N ASN A 240 18.83 2.95 -4.07
CA ASN A 240 18.54 4.19 -4.78
C ASN A 240 17.10 4.22 -5.33
N LEU A 241 16.60 3.09 -5.85
CA LEU A 241 15.26 3.00 -6.42
C LEU A 241 14.19 3.26 -5.36
N TRP A 242 14.35 2.69 -4.17
CA TRP A 242 13.35 2.72 -3.11
C TRP A 242 13.48 3.90 -2.16
N PHE A 243 14.71 4.35 -1.84
CA PHE A 243 14.96 5.30 -0.75
C PHE A 243 15.53 6.66 -1.18
N ASP A 244 15.95 6.85 -2.43
CA ASP A 244 16.34 8.20 -2.86
C ASP A 244 15.12 9.12 -2.86
N LEU A 245 15.29 10.30 -2.27
CA LEU A 245 14.28 11.36 -2.30
C LEU A 245 14.23 12.03 -3.67
N TYR A 246 13.03 12.28 -4.20
CA TYR A 246 12.82 13.09 -5.39
C TYR A 246 11.53 13.91 -5.28
N GLY A 247 11.49 15.04 -5.99
CA GLY A 247 10.30 15.88 -6.06
C GLY A 247 9.20 15.20 -6.86
N ARG A 248 8.03 15.03 -6.26
CA ARG A 248 6.81 14.55 -6.91
C ARG A 248 5.91 15.77 -7.10
N GLY A 249 5.89 16.30 -8.33
CA GLY A 249 5.39 17.64 -8.63
C GLY A 249 4.05 17.99 -7.97
N GLY A 250 3.93 19.21 -7.46
CA GLY A 250 2.76 19.74 -6.74
C GLY A 250 3.10 20.27 -5.34
N THR A 251 4.11 19.68 -4.69
CA THR A 251 4.50 20.03 -3.32
C THR A 251 5.97 20.49 -3.21
N SER A 252 6.29 21.19 -2.13
CA SER A 252 7.66 21.62 -1.79
C SER A 252 8.51 20.49 -1.17
N GLY A 253 7.94 19.30 -0.97
CA GLY A 253 8.58 18.14 -0.36
C GLY A 253 9.22 17.20 -1.39
N SER A 254 10.26 16.48 -0.95
CA SER A 254 10.83 15.34 -1.67
C SER A 254 10.54 14.09 -0.86
N SER A 255 9.87 13.09 -1.44
CA SER A 255 9.64 11.78 -0.81
C SER A 255 10.23 10.65 -1.64
N SER A 256 10.48 9.53 -1.00
CA SER A 256 11.00 8.31 -1.62
C SER A 256 9.88 7.45 -2.22
N ALA A 257 10.25 6.41 -2.97
CA ALA A 257 9.27 5.41 -3.41
C ALA A 257 8.75 4.59 -2.24
N PHE A 258 9.60 4.32 -1.25
CA PHE A 258 9.26 3.55 -0.06
C PHE A 258 8.16 4.24 0.75
N GLU A 259 8.33 5.53 1.06
CA GLU A 259 7.30 6.32 1.75
C GLU A 259 5.99 6.31 1.01
N HIS A 260 6.01 6.68 -0.27
CA HIS A 260 4.79 6.78 -1.06
C HIS A 260 4.04 5.46 -1.15
N VAL A 261 4.74 4.34 -1.37
CA VAL A 261 4.11 3.03 -1.60
C VAL A 261 3.69 2.37 -0.29
N PHE A 262 4.58 2.31 0.70
CA PHE A 262 4.39 1.52 1.91
C PHE A 262 3.85 2.33 3.09
N VAL A 263 4.31 3.56 3.29
CA VAL A 263 3.91 4.40 4.43
C VAL A 263 2.60 5.13 4.15
N GLY A 264 2.50 5.73 2.97
CA GLY A 264 1.42 6.65 2.60
C GLY A 264 1.62 8.07 3.11
N GLU A 265 0.93 9.02 2.48
CA GLU A 265 1.02 10.45 2.77
C GLU A 265 -0.38 11.07 2.83
N ILE A 266 -0.60 11.99 3.77
CA ILE A 266 -1.78 12.85 3.79
C ILE A 266 -1.42 14.15 3.09
N LYS A 267 -2.00 14.36 1.90
CA LYS A 267 -1.86 15.59 1.13
C LYS A 267 -2.56 16.74 1.83
N GLN A 268 -2.11 17.97 1.57
CA GLN A 268 -2.72 19.20 2.10
C GLN A 268 -4.21 19.34 1.73
N ALA A 269 -4.63 18.77 0.61
CA ALA A 269 -6.02 18.73 0.16
C ALA A 269 -6.94 17.82 1.02
N GLY A 270 -6.41 17.16 2.05
CA GLY A 270 -7.17 16.22 2.88
C GLY A 270 -7.44 14.90 2.15
N GLU A 271 -6.42 14.38 1.47
CA GLU A 271 -6.47 13.12 0.73
C GLU A 271 -5.31 12.21 1.14
N VAL A 272 -5.60 10.93 1.37
CA VAL A 272 -4.57 9.90 1.60
C VAL A 272 -4.10 9.32 0.27
N SER A 273 -2.84 9.56 -0.08
CA SER A 273 -2.17 8.97 -1.24
C SER A 273 -1.21 7.87 -0.82
N GLY A 274 -1.07 6.84 -1.66
CA GLY A 274 -0.32 5.65 -1.28
C GLY A 274 -1.04 4.83 -0.21
N PHE A 275 -0.30 4.29 0.76
CA PHE A 275 -0.83 3.49 1.87
C PHE A 275 -1.52 2.20 1.40
N HIS A 276 -0.73 1.28 0.84
CA HIS A 276 -1.22 -0.01 0.35
C HIS A 276 -0.67 -1.22 1.11
N ASN A 277 0.20 -0.99 2.09
CA ASN A 277 0.88 -2.07 2.81
C ASN A 277 0.13 -2.51 4.07
N TRP A 278 -0.02 -3.82 4.24
CA TRP A 278 -0.79 -4.39 5.33
C TRP A 278 -0.09 -4.26 6.70
N LEU A 279 1.24 -4.26 6.76
CA LEU A 279 1.98 -4.06 8.01
C LEU A 279 1.80 -2.63 8.51
N GLN A 280 1.91 -1.66 7.62
CA GLN A 280 1.62 -0.26 7.95
C GLN A 280 0.16 -0.10 8.39
N PHE A 281 -0.79 -0.74 7.71
CA PHE A 281 -2.20 -0.72 8.11
C PHE A 281 -2.37 -1.25 9.54
N TYR A 282 -1.85 -2.45 9.82
CA TYR A 282 -1.92 -3.06 11.14
C TYR A 282 -1.30 -2.17 12.23
N LEU A 283 -0.11 -1.60 11.98
CA LEU A 283 0.55 -0.70 12.93
C LEU A 283 -0.26 0.56 13.23
N GLU A 284 -0.88 1.16 12.22
CA GLU A 284 -1.68 2.38 12.38
C GLU A 284 -3.04 2.10 13.05
N GLU A 285 -3.61 0.92 12.78
CA GLU A 285 -4.81 0.41 13.45
C GLU A 285 -4.57 0.17 14.95
N GLU A 286 -3.45 -0.47 15.31
CA GLU A 286 -3.04 -0.69 16.71
C GLU A 286 -2.78 0.62 17.47
N LYS A 287 -2.33 1.67 16.75
CA LYS A 287 -2.17 3.03 17.31
C LYS A 287 -3.50 3.76 17.45
N GLY A 288 -4.61 3.18 16.99
CA GLY A 288 -5.94 3.79 16.97
C GLY A 288 -6.09 4.94 15.98
N ARG A 289 -5.20 5.00 14.97
CA ARG A 289 -5.19 6.04 13.93
C ARG A 289 -5.94 5.62 12.66
N ILE A 290 -6.26 4.34 12.54
CA ILE A 290 -7.13 3.81 11.50
C ILE A 290 -8.52 3.51 12.06
N ASP A 291 -9.53 3.88 11.27
CA ASP A 291 -10.91 3.41 11.41
C ASP A 291 -11.26 2.63 10.14
N TYR A 292 -11.21 1.30 10.22
CA TYR A 292 -11.61 0.42 9.11
C TYR A 292 -13.12 0.55 8.89
N GLN A 293 -13.57 0.67 7.64
CA GLN A 293 -14.98 0.90 7.30
C GLN A 293 -15.62 -0.21 6.46
N GLY A 294 -14.93 -1.34 6.28
CA GLY A 294 -15.39 -2.48 5.49
C GLY A 294 -14.66 -2.65 4.16
N TYR A 295 -14.86 -3.81 3.53
CA TYR A 295 -14.28 -4.13 2.23
C TYR A 295 -15.14 -3.59 1.09
N ILE A 296 -14.48 -3.26 -0.03
CA ILE A 296 -15.14 -2.86 -1.25
C ILE A 296 -15.47 -4.10 -2.07
N LEU A 297 -16.74 -4.22 -2.44
CA LEU A 297 -17.23 -5.31 -3.27
C LEU A 297 -16.53 -5.31 -4.64
N PRO A 298 -16.07 -6.48 -5.12
CA PRO A 298 -15.47 -6.58 -6.43
C PRO A 298 -16.43 -6.18 -7.55
N ARG A 299 -15.89 -5.66 -8.66
CA ARG A 299 -16.72 -5.13 -9.77
C ARG A 299 -17.37 -6.25 -10.58
N ARG A 300 -16.78 -7.44 -10.60
CA ARG A 300 -17.34 -8.64 -11.26
C ARG A 300 -17.92 -9.57 -10.19
N ARG A 301 -18.61 -10.63 -10.63
CA ARG A 301 -19.05 -11.71 -9.71
C ARG A 301 -17.81 -12.43 -9.18
N GLY A 302 -17.20 -11.87 -8.14
CA GLY A 302 -16.13 -12.48 -7.36
C GLY A 302 -16.67 -13.14 -6.09
N GLU A 303 -15.81 -13.92 -5.44
CA GLU A 303 -16.08 -14.42 -4.11
C GLU A 303 -16.00 -13.27 -3.11
N PHE A 304 -16.84 -13.33 -2.07
CA PHE A 304 -16.76 -12.37 -0.99
C PHE A 304 -15.52 -12.68 -0.17
N PRO A 305 -14.72 -11.66 0.21
CA PRO A 305 -13.56 -11.87 1.04
C PRO A 305 -13.97 -12.49 2.38
N ASP A 306 -13.14 -13.41 2.83
CA ASP A 306 -13.25 -14.11 4.10
C ASP A 306 -11.93 -14.01 4.88
N SER A 307 -11.87 -14.67 6.03
CA SER A 307 -10.67 -14.70 6.90
C SER A 307 -9.41 -15.25 6.22
N GLU A 308 -9.54 -15.99 5.12
CA GLU A 308 -8.40 -16.58 4.38
C GLU A 308 -7.95 -15.71 3.20
N THR A 309 -8.70 -14.66 2.88
CA THR A 309 -8.44 -13.79 1.75
C THR A 309 -7.21 -12.92 1.99
N GLN A 310 -6.24 -13.01 1.07
CA GLN A 310 -4.97 -12.28 1.13
C GLN A 310 -4.89 -11.11 0.14
N LEU A 311 -5.90 -10.88 -0.70
CA LEU A 311 -6.02 -9.67 -1.52
C LEU A 311 -7.35 -8.99 -1.18
N LEU A 312 -7.27 -7.82 -0.55
CA LEU A 312 -8.46 -7.08 -0.12
C LEU A 312 -8.45 -5.69 -0.74
N THR A 313 -9.62 -5.25 -1.21
CA THR A 313 -9.88 -3.84 -1.46
C THR A 313 -10.71 -3.30 -0.29
N ILE A 314 -10.21 -2.28 0.39
CA ILE A 314 -10.74 -1.77 1.65
C ILE A 314 -10.95 -0.25 1.61
N GLN A 315 -11.84 0.22 2.49
CA GLN A 315 -12.03 1.64 2.79
C GLN A 315 -11.74 1.86 4.28
N PHE A 316 -11.07 2.97 4.59
CA PHE A 316 -10.74 3.33 5.96
C PHE A 316 -10.49 4.83 6.10
N GLU A 317 -10.61 5.34 7.32
CA GLU A 317 -10.09 6.66 7.68
C GLU A 317 -8.72 6.51 8.33
N TRP A 318 -7.79 7.39 7.97
CA TRP A 318 -6.48 7.51 8.61
C TRP A 318 -6.30 8.92 9.16
N ASN A 319 -6.13 9.04 10.48
CA ASN A 319 -6.12 10.32 11.18
C ASN A 319 -7.33 11.21 10.85
N GLY A 320 -8.51 10.60 10.66
CA GLY A 320 -9.75 11.28 10.30
C GLY A 320 -9.87 11.68 8.82
N VAL A 321 -8.92 11.28 7.98
CA VAL A 321 -8.97 11.51 6.52
C VAL A 321 -9.39 10.22 5.82
N LEU A 322 -10.49 10.26 5.08
CA LEU A 322 -11.04 9.10 4.37
C LEU A 322 -10.16 8.72 3.18
N LYS A 323 -9.67 7.48 3.17
CA LYS A 323 -9.16 6.81 1.97
C LYS A 323 -10.27 5.95 1.38
N SER A 324 -10.84 6.42 0.28
CA SER A 324 -12.04 5.79 -0.31
C SER A 324 -11.79 4.36 -0.78
N VAL A 325 -10.59 4.07 -1.27
CA VAL A 325 -10.20 2.77 -1.81
C VAL A 325 -8.71 2.55 -1.61
N SER A 326 -8.35 1.41 -1.03
CA SER A 326 -6.99 0.90 -1.05
C SER A 326 -7.04 -0.60 -1.28
N SER A 327 -6.20 -1.12 -2.16
CA SER A 327 -6.02 -2.57 -2.27
C SER A 327 -4.71 -2.97 -1.60
N THR A 328 -4.75 -4.06 -0.83
CA THR A 328 -3.61 -4.53 -0.04
C THR A 328 -3.47 -6.04 -0.15
N LEU A 329 -2.21 -6.51 -0.16
CA LEU A 329 -1.88 -7.92 -0.08
C LEU A 329 -1.62 -8.27 1.39
N VAL A 330 -2.55 -8.96 2.04
CA VAL A 330 -2.47 -9.29 3.47
C VAL A 330 -1.58 -10.51 3.70
N GLY A 331 -0.64 -10.38 4.63
CA GLY A 331 0.21 -11.48 5.08
C GLY A 331 1.42 -11.77 4.20
N VAL A 332 1.57 -11.12 3.03
CA VAL A 332 2.78 -11.25 2.21
C VAL A 332 3.98 -10.62 2.91
N SER A 333 5.20 -11.08 2.58
CA SER A 333 6.41 -10.50 3.17
C SER A 333 6.83 -9.17 2.52
N PRO A 334 7.56 -8.30 3.25
CA PRO A 334 8.11 -7.07 2.68
C PRO A 334 8.99 -7.31 1.44
N GLU A 335 9.84 -8.34 1.49
CA GLU A 335 10.72 -8.72 0.39
C GLU A 335 9.97 -9.18 -0.85
N PHE A 336 8.78 -9.79 -0.70
CA PHE A 336 7.93 -10.15 -1.82
C PHE A 336 7.35 -8.91 -2.52
N GLU A 337 6.74 -7.98 -1.78
CA GLU A 337 6.19 -6.74 -2.38
C GLU A 337 7.29 -5.92 -3.06
N ILE A 338 8.44 -5.75 -2.39
CA ILE A 338 9.61 -5.08 -2.97
C ILE A 338 10.06 -5.79 -4.25
N ALA A 339 10.13 -7.12 -4.26
CA ALA A 339 10.55 -7.89 -5.44
C ALA A 339 9.56 -7.73 -6.61
N LEU A 340 8.28 -7.91 -6.32
CA LEU A 340 7.18 -7.84 -7.29
C LEU A 340 7.11 -6.46 -7.94
N TYR A 341 7.07 -5.40 -7.12
CA TYR A 341 6.95 -4.04 -7.60
C TYR A 341 8.19 -3.59 -8.39
N THR A 342 9.38 -4.00 -7.96
CA THR A 342 10.61 -3.73 -8.72
C THR A 342 10.60 -4.43 -10.07
N LEU A 343 10.13 -5.68 -10.12
CA LEU A 343 10.01 -6.43 -11.38
C LEU A 343 9.04 -5.75 -12.35
N CYS A 344 7.84 -5.39 -11.89
CA CYS A 344 6.86 -4.66 -12.69
C CYS A 344 7.40 -3.30 -13.15
N PHE A 345 8.15 -2.59 -12.32
CA PHE A 345 8.77 -1.31 -12.69
C PHE A 345 9.75 -1.44 -13.87
N TYR A 346 10.62 -2.46 -13.87
CA TYR A 346 11.64 -2.61 -14.90
C TYR A 346 11.16 -3.29 -16.18
N VAL A 347 10.24 -4.25 -16.05
CA VAL A 347 9.89 -5.18 -17.14
C VAL A 347 8.44 -4.99 -17.60
N GLY A 348 7.59 -4.48 -16.71
CA GLY A 348 6.16 -4.31 -16.94
C GLY A 348 5.77 -2.99 -17.59
N GLY A 349 4.46 -2.81 -17.78
CA GLY A 349 3.83 -1.58 -18.22
C GLY A 349 3.31 -0.72 -17.07
N GLU A 350 2.37 0.18 -17.34
CA GLU A 350 1.55 0.81 -16.30
C GLU A 350 0.51 -0.16 -15.74
N ASP A 351 -0.05 -0.99 -16.61
CA ASP A 351 -0.95 -2.10 -16.29
C ASP A 351 -0.21 -3.43 -16.40
N ASN A 352 -0.27 -4.24 -15.34
CA ASN A 352 0.39 -5.53 -15.26
C ASN A 352 -0.59 -6.57 -14.71
N HIS A 353 -1.44 -7.09 -15.59
CA HIS A 353 -2.38 -8.16 -15.28
C HIS A 353 -1.63 -9.48 -15.11
N ILE A 354 -1.63 -10.00 -13.89
CA ILE A 354 -0.88 -11.19 -13.48
C ILE A 354 -1.71 -12.08 -12.56
N GLN A 355 -1.31 -13.35 -12.45
CA GLN A 355 -1.85 -14.29 -11.46
C GLN A 355 -0.91 -14.39 -10.26
N LEU A 356 -1.40 -14.11 -9.05
CA LEU A 356 -0.69 -14.32 -7.79
C LEU A 356 -1.41 -15.36 -6.95
N GLY A 357 -0.96 -16.61 -7.00
CA GLY A 357 -1.66 -17.71 -6.32
C GLY A 357 -3.10 -17.82 -6.83
N PRO A 358 -4.14 -17.73 -5.96
CA PRO A 358 -5.53 -17.75 -6.40
C PRO A 358 -6.05 -16.40 -6.93
N TYR A 359 -5.27 -15.32 -6.86
CA TYR A 359 -5.75 -13.97 -7.13
C TYR A 359 -5.36 -13.47 -8.54
N GLU A 360 -6.35 -13.05 -9.33
CA GLU A 360 -6.14 -12.25 -10.54
C GLU A 360 -5.96 -10.78 -10.13
N VAL A 361 -4.80 -10.21 -10.43
CA VAL A 361 -4.44 -8.87 -9.97
C VAL A 361 -3.78 -8.06 -11.07
N ASN A 362 -4.11 -6.79 -11.13
CA ASN A 362 -3.38 -5.81 -11.90
C ASN A 362 -2.44 -5.03 -10.98
N ILE A 363 -1.13 -5.20 -11.17
CA ILE A 363 -0.15 -4.34 -10.49
C ILE A 363 -0.02 -3.04 -11.28
N LYS A 364 -0.67 -1.99 -10.79
CA LYS A 364 -0.51 -0.65 -11.37
C LYS A 364 0.87 -0.11 -11.04
N CYS A 365 1.59 0.39 -12.03
CA CYS A 365 2.93 0.94 -11.85
C CYS A 365 3.09 2.27 -12.60
N TYR A 366 2.90 3.38 -11.89
CA TYR A 366 3.14 4.72 -12.39
C TYR A 366 4.62 5.06 -12.24
N ARG A 367 5.23 5.63 -13.29
CA ARG A 367 6.64 6.01 -13.32
C ARG A 367 6.82 7.51 -13.36
N LEU A 368 7.83 8.01 -12.67
CA LEU A 368 8.29 9.39 -12.73
C LEU A 368 9.70 9.40 -13.32
N GLY A 369 9.79 9.38 -14.65
CA GLY A 369 11.05 9.18 -15.35
C GLY A 369 11.65 7.80 -15.03
N ASN A 370 12.81 7.79 -14.36
CA ASN A 370 13.49 6.57 -13.91
C ASN A 370 13.22 6.22 -12.43
N ARG A 371 12.19 6.82 -11.82
CA ARG A 371 11.75 6.57 -10.44
C ARG A 371 10.35 5.96 -10.40
N ILE A 372 10.04 5.26 -9.31
CA ILE A 372 8.69 4.73 -9.07
C ILE A 372 7.80 5.91 -8.65
N GLY A 373 6.79 6.25 -9.44
CA GLY A 373 5.74 7.17 -8.98
C GLY A 373 4.89 6.47 -7.93
N SER A 374 4.11 5.49 -8.33
CA SER A 374 3.29 4.72 -7.39
C SER A 374 3.16 3.31 -7.93
N VAL A 375 3.12 2.33 -7.03
CA VAL A 375 2.93 0.94 -7.42
C VAL A 375 2.09 0.25 -6.37
N PHE A 376 1.03 -0.42 -6.81
CA PHE A 376 0.06 -1.05 -5.92
C PHE A 376 -0.80 -2.08 -6.69
N PRO A 377 -1.34 -3.09 -5.99
CA PRO A 377 -2.23 -4.06 -6.60
C PRO A 377 -3.62 -3.46 -6.80
N ILE A 378 -4.37 -3.96 -7.78
CA ILE A 378 -5.81 -3.79 -7.93
C ILE A 378 -6.39 -5.16 -8.23
N ALA A 379 -7.43 -5.58 -7.49
CA ALA A 379 -8.16 -6.79 -7.83
C ALA A 379 -8.88 -6.62 -9.19
N ASP A 380 -8.61 -7.51 -10.14
CA ASP A 380 -9.21 -7.45 -11.49
C ASP A 380 -10.64 -8.02 -11.55
N SER A 381 -10.98 -8.88 -10.59
CA SER A 381 -12.26 -9.57 -10.46
C SER A 381 -13.07 -8.98 -9.32
#